data_AF-A0A7S3LA21-F1
#
_entry.id   AF-A0A7S3LA21-F1
#
_cell.length_a   1.000
_cell.length_b   1.000
_cell.length_c   1.000
_cell.angle_alpha   90.00
_cell.angle_beta   90.00
_cell.angle_gamma   90.00
#
_symmetry.space_group_name_H-M   'P 1'
#
loop_
_entity.id
_entity.type
_entity.pdbx_description
1 polymer ?
#
loop_
_entity_poly.entity_id
_entity_poly.type
_entity_poly.pdbx_seq_one_letter_code
_entity_poly.pdbx_strand_id
1 'polypeptide(L)'
;ERGFDSKDPLYGIERIQAAVQVDPGLGLELTEVAHSQTDGDRGLVLVSNVFGNAAAALPPIYVGDAFVGIQVRSSGGVSKEFRKDATGLDYESTMDALVQAKNQAQLLGENEIYLEFNRLVLRQKVKVLVVDGQNNGEPLVIQGLAGDNLRQLLKRNGIKVHSGNTNCGGEGMCGTCAVHVLEGEETLSSTTSEGMHKKGWRKSCKTVIGVDNKQGSSVKIAIS
;
A
#
# COMPACT_ATOMS: atom_id res chain seq x y z
N GLU A 1 6.94 -4.82 0.98
CA GLU A 1 6.56 -4.30 -0.35
C GLU A 1 5.24 -3.57 -0.22
N ARG A 2 5.11 -2.33 -0.72
CA ARG A 2 3.84 -1.60 -0.81
C ARG A 2 3.48 -1.47 -2.29
N GLY A 3 3.26 -2.61 -2.94
CA GLY A 3 2.80 -2.70 -4.31
C GLY A 3 1.29 -2.75 -4.34
N PHE A 4 0.67 -1.97 -5.23
CA PHE A 4 -0.74 -2.07 -5.55
C PHE A 4 -0.93 -3.29 -6.48
N ASP A 5 -0.95 -4.52 -5.94
CA ASP A 5 -1.06 -5.73 -6.77
C ASP A 5 -2.52 -6.08 -7.05
N SER A 6 -2.94 -5.95 -8.31
CA SER A 6 -4.26 -6.29 -8.85
C SER A 6 -4.10 -6.89 -10.24
N LYS A 7 -5.01 -7.79 -10.65
CA LYS A 7 -5.03 -8.30 -12.03
C LYS A 7 -5.42 -7.22 -13.05
N ASP A 8 -6.29 -6.29 -12.64
CA ASP A 8 -6.60 -5.10 -13.44
C ASP A 8 -5.59 -4.00 -13.10
N PRO A 9 -4.77 -3.54 -14.07
CA PRO A 9 -3.75 -2.52 -13.82
C PRO A 9 -4.34 -1.17 -13.44
N LEU A 10 -5.62 -0.89 -13.68
CA LEU A 10 -6.29 0.36 -13.25
C LEU A 10 -6.57 0.38 -11.75
N TYR A 11 -6.63 -0.78 -11.10
CA TYR A 11 -6.93 -0.90 -9.69
C TYR A 11 -5.71 -1.34 -8.90
N GLY A 12 -5.73 -1.03 -7.61
CA GLY A 12 -4.69 -1.37 -6.68
C GLY A 12 -5.28 -1.75 -5.33
N ILE A 13 -4.50 -2.43 -4.50
CA ILE A 13 -4.85 -2.69 -3.11
C ILE A 13 -4.17 -1.68 -2.20
N GLU A 14 -4.95 -0.96 -1.41
CA GLU A 14 -4.48 -0.09 -0.33
C GLU A 14 -4.74 -0.75 1.02
N ARG A 15 -3.76 -0.68 1.94
CA ARG A 15 -3.93 -1.13 3.33
C ARG A 15 -4.50 0.02 4.15
N ILE A 16 -5.73 -0.14 4.64
CA ILE A 16 -6.39 0.80 5.53
C ILE A 16 -6.29 0.25 6.96
N GLN A 17 -6.05 1.12 7.94
CA GLN A 17 -6.09 0.77 9.36
C GLN A 17 -7.01 1.77 10.06
N ALA A 18 -8.13 1.29 10.62
CA ALA A 18 -9.15 2.11 11.25
C ALA A 18 -9.28 1.76 12.74
N ALA A 19 -9.33 2.77 13.60
CA ALA A 19 -9.64 2.60 15.02
C ALA A 19 -11.17 2.54 15.20
N VAL A 20 -11.64 1.53 15.93
CA VAL A 20 -13.08 1.29 16.17
C VAL A 20 -13.32 1.06 17.65
N GLN A 21 -14.30 1.78 18.19
CA GLN A 21 -14.76 1.62 19.57
C GLN A 21 -15.45 0.26 19.76
N VAL A 22 -15.13 -0.42 20.86
CA VAL A 22 -15.52 -1.82 21.11
C VAL A 22 -16.95 -1.96 21.65
N ASP A 23 -17.40 -0.98 22.43
CA ASP A 23 -18.71 -0.99 23.07
C ASP A 23 -19.63 0.10 22.50
N PRO A 24 -20.94 -0.15 22.34
CA PRO A 24 -21.64 -1.41 22.66
C PRO A 24 -21.39 -2.54 21.62
N GLY A 25 -20.78 -2.21 20.49
CA GLY A 25 -20.39 -3.17 19.46
C GLY A 25 -19.65 -2.45 18.33
N LEU A 26 -18.96 -3.21 17.49
CA LEU A 26 -18.12 -2.63 16.43
C LEU A 26 -18.94 -1.94 15.34
N GLY A 27 -20.15 -2.42 15.06
CA GLY A 27 -20.98 -1.87 13.98
C GLY A 27 -20.55 -2.30 12.58
N LEU A 28 -20.01 -3.52 12.46
CA LEU A 28 -19.65 -4.13 11.18
C LEU A 28 -20.54 -5.34 10.92
N GLU A 29 -20.98 -5.48 9.68
CA GLU A 29 -21.47 -6.74 9.13
C GLU A 29 -20.40 -7.28 8.20
N LEU A 30 -20.09 -8.57 8.36
CA LEU A 30 -19.07 -9.26 7.58
C LEU A 30 -19.74 -10.36 6.75
N THR A 31 -19.18 -10.65 5.59
CA THR A 31 -19.62 -11.75 4.74
C THR A 31 -18.42 -12.46 4.17
N GLU A 32 -18.38 -13.78 4.32
CA GLU A 32 -17.42 -14.61 3.63
C GLU A 32 -17.87 -14.86 2.19
N VAL A 33 -17.05 -14.45 1.24
CA VAL A 33 -17.36 -14.54 -0.20
C VAL A 33 -16.62 -15.70 -0.89
N ALA A 34 -15.63 -16.30 -0.22
CA ALA A 34 -14.93 -17.47 -0.69
C ALA A 34 -14.42 -18.29 0.50
N HIS A 35 -14.50 -19.62 0.39
CA HIS A 35 -14.03 -20.59 1.39
C HIS A 35 -13.16 -21.65 0.72
N SER A 36 -12.09 -22.08 1.38
CA SER A 36 -11.26 -23.19 0.93
C SER A 36 -11.85 -24.53 1.38
N GLN A 37 -12.09 -25.44 0.44
CA GLN A 37 -12.58 -26.78 0.77
C GLN A 37 -11.48 -27.73 1.28
N THR A 38 -10.21 -27.31 1.21
CA THR A 38 -9.04 -28.16 1.51
C THR A 38 -8.20 -27.65 2.66
N ASP A 39 -8.38 -26.39 3.05
CA ASP A 39 -7.64 -25.74 4.14
C ASP A 39 -8.67 -25.06 5.03
N GLY A 40 -9.02 -25.74 6.13
CA GLY A 40 -10.32 -25.56 6.79
C GLY A 40 -10.54 -24.23 7.50
N ASP A 41 -9.50 -23.41 7.67
CA ASP A 41 -9.58 -22.07 8.27
C ASP A 41 -9.39 -20.94 7.25
N ARG A 42 -9.40 -21.26 5.95
CA ARG A 42 -9.10 -20.31 4.88
C ARG A 42 -10.35 -19.81 4.17
N GLY A 43 -10.50 -18.49 4.14
CA GLY A 43 -11.56 -17.82 3.42
C GLY A 43 -11.21 -16.40 3.01
N LEU A 44 -12.21 -15.69 2.47
CA LEU A 44 -12.15 -14.27 2.16
C LEU A 44 -13.35 -13.58 2.79
N VAL A 45 -13.10 -12.84 3.86
CA VAL A 45 -14.13 -12.09 4.58
C VAL A 45 -14.10 -10.62 4.17
N LEU A 46 -15.23 -10.12 3.72
CA LEU A 46 -15.44 -8.73 3.33
C LEU A 46 -16.40 -8.04 4.28
N VAL A 47 -16.28 -6.72 4.38
CA VAL A 47 -17.31 -5.86 4.99
C VAL A 47 -18.53 -5.82 4.07
N SER A 48 -19.69 -6.29 4.55
CA SER A 48 -20.96 -6.23 3.82
C SER A 48 -21.82 -5.03 4.23
N ASN A 49 -21.64 -4.51 5.44
CA ASN A 49 -22.34 -3.32 5.94
C ASN A 49 -21.55 -2.61 7.04
N VAL A 50 -21.76 -1.30 7.17
CA VAL A 50 -21.09 -0.43 8.16
C VAL A 50 -22.13 0.44 8.85
N PHE A 51 -22.16 0.40 10.18
CA PHE A 51 -23.06 1.17 11.03
C PHE A 51 -22.38 1.46 12.39
N GLY A 52 -23.06 2.16 13.29
CA GLY A 52 -22.58 2.39 14.67
C GLY A 52 -21.14 2.92 14.75
N ASN A 53 -20.32 2.29 15.60
CA ASN A 53 -18.94 2.71 15.87
C ASN A 53 -18.04 2.66 14.62
N ALA A 54 -18.19 1.64 13.77
CA ALA A 54 -17.41 1.54 12.54
C ALA A 54 -17.77 2.62 11.51
N ALA A 55 -19.00 3.12 11.50
CA ALA A 55 -19.38 4.25 10.64
C ALA A 55 -18.71 5.57 11.05
N ALA A 56 -18.29 5.68 12.32
CA ALA A 56 -17.56 6.83 12.85
C ALA A 56 -16.02 6.65 12.78
N ALA A 57 -15.54 5.51 12.29
CA ALA A 57 -14.11 5.20 12.25
C ALA A 57 -13.35 6.13 11.29
N LEU A 58 -12.12 6.47 11.65
CA LEU A 58 -11.20 7.25 10.83
C LEU A 58 -9.87 6.50 10.65
N PRO A 59 -9.40 6.30 9.41
CA PRO A 59 -10.10 6.48 8.13
C PRO A 59 -11.41 5.66 8.02
N PRO A 60 -12.36 6.08 7.16
CA PRO A 60 -13.67 5.40 7.04
C PRO A 60 -13.51 3.98 6.50
N ILE A 61 -14.34 3.07 7.01
CA ILE A 61 -14.48 1.68 6.54
C ILE A 61 -15.59 1.65 5.50
N TYR A 62 -15.41 0.89 4.41
CA TYR A 62 -16.38 0.78 3.33
C TYR A 62 -16.81 -0.66 3.07
N VAL A 63 -18.01 -0.82 2.53
CA VAL A 63 -18.48 -2.09 1.98
C VAL A 63 -17.52 -2.54 0.88
N GLY A 64 -17.13 -3.82 0.91
CA GLY A 64 -16.16 -4.42 0.01
C GLY A 64 -14.70 -4.39 0.52
N ASP A 65 -14.42 -3.73 1.65
CA ASP A 65 -13.12 -3.83 2.30
C ASP A 65 -12.86 -5.27 2.75
N ALA A 66 -11.70 -5.82 2.37
CA ALA A 66 -11.29 -7.16 2.76
C ALA A 66 -10.59 -7.16 4.10
N PHE A 67 -11.07 -7.96 5.04
CA PHE A 67 -10.54 -8.01 6.40
C PHE A 67 -9.19 -8.75 6.43
N VAL A 68 -8.17 -8.15 7.04
CA VAL A 68 -6.79 -8.66 6.95
C VAL A 68 -5.96 -8.51 8.22
N GLY A 69 -6.48 -7.86 9.27
CA GLY A 69 -5.75 -7.82 10.54
C GLY A 69 -6.49 -7.11 11.66
N ILE A 70 -6.06 -7.42 12.88
CA ILE A 70 -6.61 -6.86 14.11
C ILE A 70 -5.47 -6.55 15.08
N GLN A 71 -5.54 -5.40 15.74
CA GLN A 71 -4.58 -4.97 16.73
C GLN A 71 -5.27 -4.34 17.95
N VAL A 72 -4.70 -4.56 19.13
CA VAL A 72 -5.00 -3.83 20.35
C VAL A 72 -3.69 -3.24 20.85
N ARG A 73 -3.65 -1.91 21.01
CA ARG A 73 -2.46 -1.19 21.48
C ARG A 73 -2.67 -0.79 22.93
N SER A 74 -1.69 -1.04 23.78
CA SER A 74 -1.72 -0.53 25.14
C SER A 74 -1.17 0.90 25.18
N SER A 75 -1.94 1.80 25.78
CA SER A 75 -1.58 3.18 26.07
C SER A 75 -0.47 3.29 27.13
N GLY A 76 -0.22 2.21 27.89
CA GLY A 76 0.55 2.22 29.14
C GLY A 76 2.01 1.74 29.08
N GLY A 77 2.61 1.57 27.90
CA GLY A 77 4.03 1.20 27.75
C GLY A 77 4.42 -0.20 28.25
N VAL A 78 3.48 -0.99 28.76
CA VAL A 78 3.67 -2.41 29.09
C VAL A 78 3.24 -3.23 27.89
N SER A 79 4.19 -3.97 27.33
CA SER A 79 4.24 -4.68 26.04
C SER A 79 3.18 -5.76 25.76
N LYS A 80 1.98 -5.70 26.34
CA LYS A 80 0.89 -6.63 26.02
C LYS A 80 0.07 -6.09 24.85
N GLU A 81 0.68 -6.01 23.69
CA GLU A 81 -0.05 -5.77 22.43
C GLU A 81 -0.67 -7.09 21.94
N PHE A 82 -1.92 -7.04 21.50
CA PHE A 82 -2.50 -8.13 20.72
C PHE A 82 -2.42 -7.76 19.25
N ARG A 83 -1.92 -8.67 18.43
CA ARG A 83 -1.93 -8.56 16.98
C ARG A 83 -2.28 -9.91 16.38
N LYS A 84 -3.28 -9.91 15.53
CA LYS A 84 -3.66 -11.07 14.73
C LYS A 84 -3.63 -10.67 13.26
N ASP A 85 -2.82 -11.40 12.48
CA ASP A 85 -2.98 -11.40 11.03
C ASP A 85 -4.25 -12.20 10.72
N ALA A 86 -5.18 -11.55 10.01
CA ALA A 86 -6.45 -12.14 9.61
C ALA A 86 -6.51 -12.35 8.08
N THR A 87 -5.39 -12.18 7.39
CA THR A 87 -5.33 -12.37 5.94
C THR A 87 -5.67 -13.80 5.58
N GLY A 88 -6.76 -13.95 4.82
CA GLY A 88 -7.21 -15.24 4.33
C GLY A 88 -7.87 -16.13 5.37
N LEU A 89 -8.31 -15.58 6.51
CA LEU A 89 -9.16 -16.31 7.46
C LEU A 89 -10.59 -16.43 6.93
N ASP A 90 -11.25 -17.53 7.29
CA ASP A 90 -12.70 -17.68 7.11
C ASP A 90 -13.51 -16.82 8.10
N TYR A 91 -14.84 -16.86 7.97
CA TYR A 91 -15.75 -16.09 8.79
C TYR A 91 -15.59 -16.41 10.28
N GLU A 92 -15.66 -17.69 10.65
CA GLU A 92 -15.61 -18.13 12.05
C GLU A 92 -14.28 -17.72 12.71
N SER A 93 -13.15 -17.98 12.05
CA SER A 93 -11.82 -17.60 12.55
C SER A 93 -11.64 -16.08 12.63
N THR A 94 -12.26 -15.32 11.72
CA THR A 94 -12.29 -13.85 11.77
C THR A 94 -13.09 -13.37 12.98
N MET A 95 -14.26 -13.94 13.23
CA MET A 95 -15.10 -13.62 14.38
C MET A 95 -14.41 -13.96 15.70
N ASP A 96 -13.76 -15.12 15.79
CA ASP A 96 -12.95 -15.51 16.94
C ASP A 96 -11.82 -14.51 17.21
N ALA A 97 -11.14 -14.05 16.15
CA ALA A 97 -10.09 -13.05 16.28
C ALA A 97 -10.62 -11.70 16.80
N LEU A 98 -11.82 -11.29 16.37
CA LEU A 98 -12.51 -10.09 16.86
C LEU A 98 -12.90 -10.22 18.33
N VAL A 99 -13.43 -11.37 18.75
CA VAL A 99 -13.78 -11.64 20.15
C VAL A 99 -12.52 -11.62 21.03
N GLN A 100 -11.43 -12.26 20.60
CA GLN A 100 -10.15 -12.22 21.30
C GLN A 100 -9.62 -10.79 21.45
N ALA A 101 -9.69 -9.99 20.40
CA ALA A 101 -9.27 -8.59 20.44
C ALA A 101 -10.14 -7.76 21.40
N LYS A 102 -11.46 -7.94 21.38
CA LYS A 102 -12.39 -7.30 22.33
C LYS A 102 -12.04 -7.64 23.78
N ASN A 103 -11.83 -8.92 24.07
CA ASN A 103 -11.44 -9.37 25.41
C ASN A 103 -10.09 -8.78 25.83
N GLN A 104 -9.12 -8.73 24.90
CA GLN A 104 -7.82 -8.13 25.19
C GLN A 104 -7.93 -6.63 25.45
N ALA A 105 -8.72 -5.89 24.67
CA ALA A 105 -8.95 -4.46 24.89
C ALA A 105 -9.48 -4.21 26.31
N GLN A 106 -10.49 -4.98 26.73
CA GLN A 106 -11.03 -4.92 28.08
C GLN A 106 -9.99 -5.25 29.16
N LEU A 107 -9.17 -6.29 28.97
CA LEU A 107 -8.10 -6.65 29.90
C LEU A 107 -7.02 -5.56 30.05
N LEU A 108 -6.81 -4.77 29.00
CA LEU A 108 -5.85 -3.67 29.00
C LEU A 108 -6.46 -2.33 29.43
N GLY A 109 -7.78 -2.27 29.65
CA GLY A 109 -8.51 -1.03 29.91
C GLY A 109 -8.62 -0.11 28.69
N GLU A 110 -8.53 -0.68 27.49
CA GLU A 110 -8.66 0.02 26.21
C GLU A 110 -10.09 -0.09 25.69
N ASN A 111 -10.60 0.98 25.07
CA ASN A 111 -11.95 1.02 24.51
C ASN A 111 -11.97 0.90 22.98
N GLU A 112 -10.80 0.84 22.34
CA GLU A 112 -10.65 0.77 20.89
C GLU A 112 -9.82 -0.43 20.45
N ILE A 113 -10.17 -0.96 19.28
CA ILE A 113 -9.32 -1.88 18.52
C ILE A 113 -9.01 -1.29 17.15
N TYR A 114 -7.89 -1.70 16.57
CA TYR A 114 -7.44 -1.28 15.25
C TYR A 114 -7.69 -2.41 14.27
N LEU A 115 -8.56 -2.17 13.30
CA LEU A 115 -8.89 -3.11 12.25
C LEU A 115 -8.13 -2.76 10.98
N GLU A 116 -7.57 -3.77 10.32
CA GLU A 116 -6.85 -3.60 9.07
C GLU A 116 -7.61 -4.22 7.90
N PHE A 117 -7.69 -3.47 6.82
CA PHE A 117 -8.40 -3.83 5.61
C PHE A 117 -7.51 -3.69 4.37
N ASN A 118 -7.72 -4.57 3.40
CA ASN A 118 -7.27 -4.37 2.03
C ASN A 118 -8.43 -3.80 1.22
N ARG A 119 -8.25 -2.60 0.68
CA ARG A 119 -9.26 -1.89 -0.12
C ARG A 119 -8.84 -1.88 -1.58
N LEU A 120 -9.77 -2.25 -2.46
CA LEU A 120 -9.59 -2.03 -3.89
C LEU A 120 -9.81 -0.55 -4.20
N VAL A 121 -8.80 0.12 -4.74
CA VAL A 121 -8.84 1.54 -5.10
C VAL A 121 -8.47 1.73 -6.56
N LEU A 122 -9.08 2.74 -7.19
CA LEU A 122 -8.66 3.18 -8.52
C LEU A 122 -7.28 3.85 -8.40
N ARG A 123 -6.34 3.43 -9.23
CA ARG A 123 -4.99 4.01 -9.29
C ARG A 123 -5.03 5.32 -10.06
N GLN A 124 -4.65 6.40 -9.40
CA GLN A 124 -4.61 7.73 -10.00
C GLN A 124 -3.50 7.83 -11.04
N LYS A 125 -3.74 8.62 -12.08
CA LYS A 125 -2.75 8.91 -13.11
C LYS A 125 -1.66 9.81 -12.52
N VAL A 126 -0.40 9.43 -12.78
CA VAL A 126 0.79 10.20 -12.40
C VAL A 126 1.48 10.69 -13.66
N LYS A 127 1.74 12.00 -13.74
CA LYS A 127 2.49 12.60 -14.85
C LYS A 127 3.98 12.50 -14.56
N VAL A 128 4.76 11.92 -15.48
CA VAL A 128 6.22 11.84 -15.35
C VAL A 128 6.85 12.69 -16.45
N LEU A 129 7.62 13.70 -16.06
CA LEU A 129 8.37 14.57 -16.95
C LEU A 129 9.82 14.09 -16.99
N VAL A 130 10.29 13.68 -18.16
CA VAL A 130 11.62 13.10 -18.35
C VAL A 130 12.49 14.06 -19.15
N VAL A 131 13.58 14.51 -18.53
CA VAL A 131 14.62 15.32 -19.17
C VAL A 131 15.76 14.39 -19.59
N ASP A 132 15.97 14.23 -20.90
CA ASP A 132 16.95 13.30 -21.48
C ASP A 132 18.13 14.00 -22.19
N GLY A 133 18.13 15.33 -22.21
CA GLY A 133 19.17 16.14 -22.88
C GLY A 133 19.14 16.09 -24.41
N GLN A 134 18.25 15.30 -25.04
CA GLN A 134 18.18 15.15 -26.50
C GLN A 134 17.10 16.06 -27.11
N ASN A 135 16.05 16.39 -26.35
CA ASN A 135 14.89 17.17 -26.85
C ASN A 135 15.04 18.69 -26.69
N ASN A 136 16.18 19.28 -27.02
CA ASN A 136 16.44 20.73 -26.85
C ASN A 136 16.18 21.28 -25.42
N GLY A 137 16.16 20.40 -24.41
CA GLY A 137 15.82 20.74 -23.03
C GLY A 137 14.34 20.62 -22.66
N GLU A 138 13.44 20.38 -23.62
CA GLU A 138 12.02 20.13 -23.36
C GLU A 138 11.81 18.72 -22.79
N PRO A 139 11.04 18.57 -21.70
CA PRO A 139 10.81 17.27 -21.09
C PRO A 139 9.83 16.42 -21.90
N LEU A 140 10.17 15.15 -22.11
CA LEU A 140 9.22 14.15 -22.58
C LEU A 140 8.19 13.87 -21.48
N VAL A 141 6.90 13.99 -21.81
CA VAL A 141 5.82 13.70 -20.88
C VAL A 141 5.30 12.30 -21.11
N ILE A 142 5.38 11.45 -20.09
CA ILE A 142 4.77 10.11 -20.08
C ILE A 142 3.77 10.00 -18.93
N GLN A 143 2.82 9.07 -19.06
CA GLN A 143 1.79 8.82 -18.06
C GLN A 143 1.99 7.45 -17.41
N GLY A 144 1.99 7.45 -16.08
CA GLY A 144 1.96 6.27 -15.24
C GLY A 144 0.69 6.20 -14.40
N LEU A 145 0.57 5.10 -13.67
CA LEU A 145 -0.42 4.93 -12.61
C LEU A 145 0.30 4.90 -11.26
N ALA A 146 -0.33 5.44 -10.21
CA ALA A 146 0.12 5.32 -8.83
C ALA A 146 0.47 3.86 -8.51
N GLY A 147 1.63 3.57 -7.93
CA GLY A 147 2.12 2.19 -7.76
C GLY A 147 3.01 1.65 -8.89
N ASP A 148 3.12 2.35 -10.04
CA ASP A 148 3.99 1.88 -11.12
C ASP A 148 5.46 1.93 -10.70
N ASN A 149 6.20 0.88 -11.06
CA ASN A 149 7.65 0.89 -10.98
C ASN A 149 8.23 1.85 -12.02
N LEU A 150 9.04 2.82 -11.58
CA LEU A 150 9.54 3.88 -12.44
C LEU A 150 10.39 3.35 -13.60
N ARG A 151 11.26 2.36 -13.38
CA ARG A 151 12.05 1.77 -14.46
C ARG A 151 11.20 1.06 -15.50
N GLN A 152 10.19 0.29 -15.07
CA GLN A 152 9.31 -0.41 -16.01
C GLN A 152 8.45 0.58 -16.81
N LEU A 153 7.97 1.65 -16.16
CA LEU A 153 7.28 2.76 -16.83
C LEU A 153 8.16 3.42 -17.90
N LEU A 154 9.43 3.70 -17.59
CA LEU A 154 10.35 4.30 -18.56
C LEU A 154 10.61 3.33 -19.73
N LYS A 155 10.88 2.06 -19.43
CA LYS A 155 11.12 1.01 -20.43
C LYS A 155 9.94 0.80 -21.38
N ARG A 156 8.70 0.75 -20.86
CA ARG A 156 7.48 0.55 -21.69
C ARG A 156 7.20 1.74 -22.63
N ASN A 157 7.72 2.93 -22.30
CA ASN A 157 7.66 4.12 -23.14
C ASN A 157 8.91 4.28 -24.03
N GLY A 158 9.75 3.25 -24.16
CA GLY A 158 10.94 3.28 -25.02
C GLY A 158 12.11 4.09 -24.45
N ILE A 159 12.05 4.54 -23.19
CA ILE A 159 13.08 5.36 -22.56
C ILE A 159 14.12 4.46 -21.91
N LYS A 160 15.35 4.53 -22.42
CA LYS A 160 16.48 3.73 -21.92
C LYS A 160 17.17 4.47 -20.77
N VAL A 161 16.99 3.98 -19.55
CA VAL A 161 17.62 4.52 -18.32
C VAL A 161 18.91 3.77 -17.96
N HIS A 162 19.21 2.69 -18.69
CA HIS A 162 20.32 1.81 -18.37
C HIS A 162 21.64 2.32 -18.96
N SER A 163 22.59 2.71 -18.10
CA SER A 163 23.96 3.05 -18.46
C SER A 163 24.91 1.86 -18.22
N GLY A 164 25.75 1.53 -19.21
CA GLY A 164 26.75 0.45 -19.11
C GLY A 164 26.30 -0.94 -19.58
N ASN A 165 27.16 -1.94 -19.37
CA ASN A 165 26.98 -3.33 -19.84
C ASN A 165 26.36 -4.27 -18.80
N THR A 166 26.11 -3.80 -17.57
CA THR A 166 25.69 -4.65 -16.44
C THR A 166 24.25 -4.35 -16.00
N ASN A 167 23.35 -5.30 -16.21
CA ASN A 167 21.93 -5.16 -15.87
C ASN A 167 21.52 -6.21 -14.83
N CYS A 168 21.30 -5.79 -13.58
CA CYS A 168 20.86 -6.69 -12.49
C CYS A 168 19.38 -7.09 -12.53
N GLY A 169 18.68 -6.92 -13.65
CA GLY A 169 17.25 -7.26 -13.79
C GLY A 169 16.28 -6.32 -13.05
N GLY A 170 16.72 -5.59 -12.04
CA GLY A 170 15.86 -4.76 -11.19
C GLY A 170 16.11 -4.97 -9.70
N GLU A 171 17.05 -5.85 -9.35
CA GLU A 171 17.40 -6.19 -7.98
C GLU A 171 18.03 -5.04 -7.19
N GLY A 172 18.40 -3.94 -7.85
CA GLY A 172 18.93 -2.75 -7.17
C GLY A 172 20.42 -2.82 -6.85
N MET A 173 21.14 -3.84 -7.35
CA MET A 173 22.57 -4.03 -7.06
C MET A 173 23.49 -3.18 -7.94
N CYS A 174 23.20 -3.05 -9.23
CA CYS A 174 24.16 -2.46 -10.19
C CYS A 174 24.15 -0.92 -10.28
N GLY A 175 23.12 -0.23 -9.77
CA GLY A 175 23.02 1.24 -9.83
C GLY A 175 22.82 1.85 -11.23
N THR A 176 22.87 1.05 -12.29
CA THR A 176 22.85 1.52 -13.69
C THR A 176 21.52 2.07 -14.18
N CYS A 177 20.49 2.10 -13.35
CA CYS A 177 19.18 2.68 -13.64
C CYS A 177 18.93 3.95 -12.79
N ALA A 178 20.01 4.63 -12.42
CA ALA A 178 19.97 5.84 -11.63
C ALA A 178 19.27 6.96 -12.40
N VAL A 179 18.36 7.67 -11.71
CA VAL A 179 17.68 8.87 -12.20
C VAL A 179 17.84 9.98 -11.18
N HIS A 180 17.91 11.22 -11.64
CA HIS A 180 17.93 12.38 -10.77
C HIS A 180 16.53 12.96 -10.67
N VAL A 181 15.93 12.92 -9.48
CA VAL A 181 14.64 13.55 -9.20
C VAL A 181 14.86 15.05 -9.07
N LEU A 182 14.19 15.81 -9.93
CA LEU A 182 14.25 17.27 -9.96
C LEU A 182 13.11 17.88 -9.14
N GLU A 183 11.91 17.31 -9.24
CA GLU A 183 10.68 17.78 -8.58
C GLU A 183 9.76 16.58 -8.27
N GLY A 184 8.92 16.67 -7.24
CA GLY A 184 7.91 15.65 -6.90
C GLY A 184 8.45 14.44 -6.13
N GLU A 185 9.49 14.61 -5.32
CA GLU A 185 10.10 13.52 -4.51
C GLU A 185 9.10 12.91 -3.52
N GLU A 186 8.17 13.71 -2.99
CA GLU A 186 7.09 13.31 -2.10
C GLU A 186 6.09 12.34 -2.74
N THR A 187 6.00 12.34 -4.07
CA THR A 187 5.14 11.41 -4.81
C THR A 187 5.79 10.03 -4.99
N LEU A 188 7.06 9.87 -4.60
CA LEU A 188 7.83 8.65 -4.78
C LEU A 188 7.92 7.82 -3.50
N SER A 189 8.16 6.53 -3.65
CA SER A 189 8.51 5.68 -2.51
C SER A 189 9.76 6.16 -1.79
N SER A 190 9.79 5.97 -0.47
CA SER A 190 10.96 6.26 0.36
C SER A 190 12.21 5.56 -0.16
N THR A 191 13.36 6.20 0.01
CA THR A 191 14.64 5.52 -0.25
C THR A 191 14.84 4.43 0.78
N THR A 192 14.99 3.19 0.34
CA THR A 192 15.72 2.22 1.16
C THR A 192 17.18 2.67 1.18
N SER A 193 17.77 2.73 2.39
CA SER A 193 19.07 3.31 2.69
C SER A 193 20.29 2.67 1.98
N GLU A 194 20.06 1.73 1.06
CA GLU A 194 21.11 0.92 0.47
C GLU A 194 21.45 1.35 -0.97
N GLY A 195 22.50 2.16 -1.07
CA GLY A 195 23.33 2.24 -2.27
C GLY A 195 23.04 3.39 -3.23
N MET A 196 22.51 4.52 -2.76
CA MET A 196 22.62 5.80 -3.48
C MET A 196 23.01 6.91 -2.50
N HIS A 197 24.26 7.37 -2.57
CA HIS A 197 24.81 8.35 -1.62
C HIS A 197 24.54 9.81 -2.01
N LYS A 198 23.97 10.07 -3.20
CA LYS A 198 23.74 11.43 -3.71
C LYS A 198 22.28 11.83 -3.54
N LYS A 199 22.05 12.96 -2.85
CA LYS A 199 20.71 13.55 -2.65
C LYS A 199 20.01 13.76 -3.99
N GLY A 200 18.72 13.46 -4.05
CA GLY A 200 17.90 13.55 -5.25
C GLY A 200 18.07 12.40 -6.24
N TRP A 201 19.05 11.50 -6.08
CA TRP A 201 19.21 10.37 -6.98
C TRP A 201 18.42 9.15 -6.49
N ARG A 202 17.78 8.44 -7.44
CA ARG A 202 16.96 7.24 -7.18
C ARG A 202 17.33 6.10 -8.12
N LYS A 203 17.36 4.87 -7.60
CA LYS A 203 17.42 3.67 -8.45
C LYS A 203 16.00 3.48 -8.99
N SER A 204 15.76 3.81 -10.25
CA SER A 204 14.41 3.76 -10.83
C SER A 204 13.76 2.37 -10.72
N CYS A 205 14.56 1.29 -10.65
CA CYS A 205 14.04 -0.06 -10.45
C CYS A 205 13.50 -0.36 -9.05
N LYS A 206 13.88 0.44 -8.05
CA LYS A 206 13.39 0.36 -6.65
C LYS A 206 12.51 1.55 -6.28
N THR A 207 12.09 2.33 -7.27
CA THR A 207 11.25 3.51 -7.08
C THR A 207 9.86 3.25 -7.60
N VAL A 208 8.86 3.47 -6.75
CA VAL A 208 7.43 3.47 -7.08
C VAL A 208 6.96 4.91 -7.18
N ILE A 209 6.12 5.23 -8.16
CA ILE A 209 5.54 6.57 -8.33
C ILE A 209 4.12 6.64 -7.74
N GLY A 210 3.66 7.83 -7.35
CA GLY A 210 2.32 8.09 -6.81
C GLY A 210 1.99 7.26 -5.57
N VAL A 211 2.89 7.17 -4.60
CA VAL A 211 2.68 6.34 -3.40
C VAL A 211 1.51 6.77 -2.51
N ASP A 212 1.06 8.01 -2.69
CA ASP A 212 -0.11 8.60 -2.01
C ASP A 212 -1.41 8.43 -2.79
N ASN A 213 -1.35 7.80 -3.98
CA ASN A 213 -2.48 7.61 -4.89
C ASN A 213 -3.30 8.90 -5.12
N LYS A 214 -2.64 10.06 -5.18
CA LYS A 214 -3.30 11.37 -5.27
C LYS A 214 -3.53 11.80 -6.73
N GLN A 215 -4.69 12.40 -6.99
CA GLN A 215 -5.02 12.94 -8.30
C GLN A 215 -4.11 14.13 -8.64
N GLY A 216 -3.61 14.16 -9.87
CA GLY A 216 -2.75 15.26 -10.35
C GLY A 216 -1.30 15.17 -9.92
N SER A 217 -0.89 14.09 -9.24
CA SER A 217 0.51 13.87 -8.88
C SER A 217 1.42 13.90 -10.10
N SER A 218 2.57 14.54 -9.96
CA SER A 218 3.59 14.62 -10.99
C SER A 218 4.99 14.54 -10.43
N VAL A 219 5.89 13.90 -11.18
CA VAL A 219 7.32 13.84 -10.86
C VAL A 219 8.13 14.25 -12.08
N LYS A 220 9.21 15.00 -11.85
CA LYS A 220 10.16 15.38 -12.90
C LYS A 220 11.50 14.75 -12.61
N ILE A 221 12.06 14.06 -13.60
CA ILE A 221 13.33 13.37 -13.49
C ILE A 221 14.25 13.76 -14.65
N ALA A 222 15.55 13.71 -14.40
CA ALA A 222 16.58 13.70 -15.42
C ALA A 222 17.20 12.31 -15.52
N ILE A 223 17.43 11.87 -16.75
CA ILE A 223 18.20 10.68 -17.08
C ILE A 223 19.53 11.09 -17.70
N SER A 224 20.58 10.33 -17.42
CA SER A 224 21.94 10.54 -17.94
C SER A 224 22.22 9.70 -19.18
#